data_AF-A0A2V7NA38-F1
#
_entry.id   AF-A0A2V7NA38-F1
#
_cell.length_a   1.000
_cell.length_b   1.000
_cell.length_c   1.000
_cell.angle_alpha   90.00
_cell.angle_beta   90.00
_cell.angle_gamma   90.00
#
_symmetry.space_group_name_H-M   'P 1'
#
loop_
_entity.id
_entity.type
_entity.pdbx_description
1 polymer ?
#
loop_
_entity_poly.entity_id
_entity_poly.type
_entity_poly.pdbx_seq_one_letter_code
_entity_poly.pdbx_strand_id
1 'polypeptide(L)'
;MEPRKSPLQADAEGYYVPGYPFTVNGFRFTGFSLRPEALVTFAQTTVPCFEAQITAQNVHLRCDDPKVGTVTIDGKFLTRLVTNRLDAAVVSAVVTVRTGSGETLYRARDSFEWHPAK
;
A
#
# COMPACT_ATOMS: atom_id res chain seq x y z
N MET A 1 -25.94 -8.32 -23.45
CA MET A 1 -24.71 -8.59 -22.67
C MET A 1 -24.33 -7.28 -22.02
N GLU A 2 -24.53 -7.16 -20.70
CA GLU A 2 -24.17 -5.95 -19.97
C GLU A 2 -22.63 -5.82 -19.98
N PRO A 3 -22.04 -4.62 -20.18
CA PRO A 3 -20.60 -4.47 -20.13
C PRO A 3 -20.12 -4.94 -18.75
N ARG A 4 -19.17 -5.89 -18.70
CA ARG A 4 -18.51 -6.24 -17.43
C ARG A 4 -17.94 -4.94 -16.85
N LYS A 5 -18.56 -4.43 -15.79
CA LYS A 5 -18.06 -3.27 -15.06
C LYS A 5 -16.70 -3.67 -14.50
N SER A 6 -15.64 -3.03 -14.98
CA SER A 6 -14.30 -3.27 -14.44
C SER A 6 -14.34 -3.08 -12.92
N PRO A 7 -13.67 -3.94 -12.15
CA PRO A 7 -13.64 -3.82 -10.69
C PRO A 7 -13.05 -2.47 -10.28
N LEU A 8 -13.45 -1.98 -9.11
CA LEU A 8 -12.84 -0.79 -8.52
C LEU A 8 -11.40 -1.11 -8.14
N GLN A 9 -10.51 -0.14 -8.29
CA GLN A 9 -9.12 -0.31 -7.86
C GLN A 9 -9.04 -0.62 -6.34
N ALA A 10 -9.97 -0.10 -5.55
CA ALA A 10 -10.10 -0.36 -4.12
C ALA A 10 -10.44 -1.82 -3.75
N ASP A 11 -11.02 -2.57 -4.69
CA ASP A 11 -11.43 -3.97 -4.51
C ASP A 11 -10.52 -4.94 -5.27
N ALA A 12 -9.43 -4.44 -5.84
CA ALA A 12 -8.50 -5.23 -6.63
C ALA A 12 -7.61 -6.09 -5.72
N GLU A 13 -7.57 -7.39 -5.98
CA GLU A 13 -6.51 -8.26 -5.44
C GLU A 13 -5.19 -7.97 -6.14
N GLY A 14 -4.09 -8.08 -5.39
CA GLY A 14 -2.75 -7.79 -5.89
C GLY A 14 -1.97 -6.83 -4.99
N TYR A 15 -0.88 -6.31 -5.53
CA TYR A 15 0.13 -5.57 -4.78
C TYR A 15 0.33 -4.17 -5.34
N TYR A 16 0.44 -3.19 -4.45
CA TYR A 16 0.80 -1.82 -4.75
C TYR A 16 2.29 -1.64 -4.44
N VAL A 17 3.09 -1.52 -5.48
CA VAL A 17 4.57 -1.52 -5.43
C VAL A 17 5.06 -0.10 -5.64
N PRO A 18 6.00 0.42 -4.82
CA PRO A 18 6.52 1.77 -5.03
C PRO A 18 7.33 1.84 -6.32
N GLY A 19 7.21 2.95 -7.05
CA GLY A 19 7.97 3.18 -8.29
C GLY A 19 9.50 3.34 -8.08
N TYR A 20 9.96 3.39 -6.82
CA TYR A 20 11.36 3.39 -6.47
C TYR A 20 11.60 2.63 -5.16
N PRO A 21 12.76 1.96 -5.00
CA PRO A 21 13.07 1.25 -3.76
C PRO A 21 13.47 2.23 -2.65
N PHE A 22 12.95 2.02 -1.44
CA PHE A 22 13.42 2.72 -0.25
C PHE A 22 13.51 1.77 0.95
N THR A 23 14.35 2.14 1.91
CA THR A 23 14.63 1.36 3.11
C THR A 23 14.34 2.20 4.34
N VAL A 24 13.66 1.61 5.32
CA VAL A 24 13.35 2.24 6.59
C VAL A 24 13.81 1.34 7.72
N ASN A 25 14.64 1.85 8.61
CA ASN A 25 15.19 1.08 9.73
C ASN A 25 15.88 -0.24 9.32
N GLY A 26 16.54 -0.27 8.16
CA GLY A 26 17.16 -1.49 7.61
C GLY A 26 16.19 -2.44 6.91
N PHE A 27 14.88 -2.18 6.92
CA PHE A 27 13.88 -2.97 6.19
C PHE A 27 13.53 -2.29 4.87
N ARG A 28 13.79 -2.98 3.75
CA ARG A 28 13.41 -2.48 2.42
C ARG A 28 11.91 -2.61 2.24
N PHE A 29 11.20 -1.50 2.03
CA PHE A 29 9.77 -1.54 1.71
C PHE A 29 9.57 -2.12 0.30
N THR A 30 8.64 -3.06 0.13
CA THR A 30 8.39 -3.71 -1.17
C THR A 30 6.98 -3.51 -1.69
N GLY A 31 6.03 -3.11 -0.86
CA GLY A 31 4.66 -2.82 -1.29
C GLY A 31 3.62 -3.07 -0.20
N PHE A 32 2.36 -2.97 -0.58
CA PHE A 32 1.23 -3.36 0.26
C PHE A 32 0.13 -4.03 -0.56
N SER A 33 -0.75 -4.79 0.08
CA SER A 33 -1.99 -5.32 -0.51
C SER A 33 -3.20 -4.75 0.22
N LEU A 34 -4.35 -4.71 -0.45
CA LEU A 34 -5.62 -4.28 0.14
C LEU A 34 -6.63 -5.43 0.25
N ARG A 35 -6.57 -6.38 -0.69
CA ARG A 35 -7.43 -7.55 -0.79
C ARG A 35 -6.58 -8.81 -1.07
N PRO A 36 -6.97 -9.98 -0.56
CA PRO A 36 -8.07 -10.20 0.39
C PRO A 36 -7.80 -9.61 1.79
N GLU A 37 -6.52 -9.40 2.11
CA GLU A 37 -6.05 -8.87 3.39
C GLU A 37 -5.21 -7.60 3.18
N ALA A 38 -5.35 -6.66 4.11
CA ALA A 38 -4.57 -5.45 4.15
C ALA A 38 -3.21 -5.75 4.82
N LEU A 39 -2.15 -5.79 4.01
CA LEU A 39 -0.80 -6.16 4.45
C LEU A 39 0.20 -5.15 3.94
N VAL A 40 1.22 -4.84 4.74
CA VAL A 40 2.44 -4.15 4.28
C VAL A 40 3.57 -5.16 4.19
N THR A 41 4.31 -5.14 3.09
CA THR A 41 5.44 -6.05 2.86
C THR A 41 6.73 -5.27 2.85
N PHE A 42 7.67 -5.74 3.66
CA PHE A 42 9.07 -5.39 3.61
C PHE A 42 9.87 -6.59 3.11
N ALA A 43 11.11 -6.40 2.69
CA ALA A 43 12.01 -7.51 2.41
C ALA A 43 12.10 -8.38 3.66
N GLN A 44 11.75 -9.66 3.52
CA GLN A 44 11.80 -10.71 4.55
C GLN A 44 10.68 -10.66 5.63
N THR A 45 9.74 -9.70 5.59
CA THR A 45 8.62 -9.69 6.55
C THR A 45 7.35 -9.08 5.95
N THR A 46 6.20 -9.61 6.36
CA THR A 46 4.87 -9.09 6.01
C THR A 46 4.13 -8.78 7.30
N VAL A 47 3.56 -7.58 7.36
CA VAL A 47 2.93 -7.03 8.55
C VAL A 47 1.44 -6.83 8.26
N PRO A 48 0.53 -7.46 9.03
CA PRO A 48 -0.90 -7.22 8.89
C PRO A 48 -1.28 -5.83 9.40
N CYS A 49 -2.22 -5.20 8.70
CA CYS A 49 -2.74 -3.89 9.08
C CYS A 49 -4.03 -4.08 9.89
N PHE A 50 -3.99 -3.69 11.16
CA PHE A 50 -5.11 -3.86 12.09
C PHE A 50 -6.17 -2.76 11.93
N GLU A 51 -5.78 -1.59 11.41
CA GLU A 51 -6.73 -0.58 10.91
C GLU A 51 -6.58 -0.48 9.39
N ALA A 52 -7.66 -0.77 8.67
CA ALA A 52 -7.73 -0.63 7.22
C ALA A 52 -9.07 0.01 6.83
N GLN A 53 -9.03 1.26 6.38
CA GLN A 53 -10.18 1.98 5.85
C GLN A 53 -9.96 2.20 4.35
N ILE A 54 -10.70 1.45 3.54
CA ILE A 54 -10.57 1.45 2.08
C ILE A 54 -11.90 1.88 1.48
N THR A 55 -11.85 2.93 0.69
CA THR A 55 -13.00 3.45 -0.06
C THR A 55 -12.65 3.50 -1.54
N ALA A 56 -13.62 3.81 -2.40
CA ALA A 56 -13.36 3.98 -3.84
C ALA A 56 -12.35 5.10 -4.17
N GLN A 57 -12.00 5.97 -3.21
CA GLN A 57 -11.14 7.14 -3.43
C GLN A 57 -9.90 7.16 -2.55
N ASN A 58 -9.98 6.63 -1.33
CA ASN A 58 -8.94 6.77 -0.32
C ASN A 58 -8.59 5.41 0.28
N VAL A 59 -7.34 5.32 0.72
CA VAL A 59 -6.78 4.22 1.50
C VAL A 59 -6.16 4.79 2.77
N HIS A 60 -6.51 4.22 3.91
CA HIS A 60 -5.84 4.46 5.18
C HIS A 60 -5.49 3.10 5.79
N LEU A 61 -4.21 2.86 6.00
CA LEU A 61 -3.70 1.64 6.64
C LEU A 61 -2.88 2.03 7.87
N ARG A 62 -3.00 1.23 8.92
CA ARG A 62 -2.09 1.22 10.06
C ARG A 62 -1.71 -0.22 10.40
N CYS A 63 -0.41 -0.46 10.44
CA CYS A 63 0.17 -1.79 10.63
C CYS A 63 1.28 -1.65 11.66
N ASP A 64 1.26 -2.49 12.70
CA ASP A 64 2.21 -2.44 13.81
C ASP A 64 3.01 -3.73 13.81
N ASP A 65 4.34 -3.62 13.83
CA ASP A 65 5.25 -4.75 13.98
C ASP A 65 6.35 -4.43 15.01
N PRO A 66 6.69 -5.34 15.93
CA PRO A 66 7.70 -5.07 16.95
C PRO A 66 9.11 -4.77 16.41
N LYS A 67 9.45 -5.21 15.20
CA LYS A 67 10.78 -5.02 14.59
C LYS A 67 10.81 -3.79 13.68
N VAL A 68 9.75 -3.55 12.92
CA VAL A 68 9.66 -2.42 11.98
C VAL A 68 9.15 -1.15 12.66
N GLY A 69 8.23 -1.28 13.61
CA GLY A 69 7.49 -0.19 14.24
C GLY A 69 6.08 -0.02 13.66
N THR A 70 5.51 1.18 13.81
CA THR A 70 4.20 1.54 13.27
C THR A 70 4.34 2.11 11.87
N VAL A 71 3.67 1.50 10.91
CA VAL A 71 3.57 1.97 9.52
C VAL A 71 2.17 2.52 9.28
N THR A 72 2.07 3.75 8.76
CA THR A 72 0.82 4.30 8.23
C THR A 72 0.94 4.58 6.74
N ILE A 73 -0.14 4.29 6.00
CA ILE A 73 -0.25 4.60 4.57
C ILE A 73 -1.54 5.37 4.37
N ASP A 74 -1.40 6.67 4.08
CA ASP A 74 -2.51 7.60 3.87
C ASP A 74 -2.54 8.05 2.41
N GLY A 75 -3.43 7.47 1.62
CA GLY A 75 -3.38 7.59 0.17
C GLY A 75 -4.71 7.81 -0.52
N LYS A 76 -4.59 8.11 -1.81
CA LYS A 76 -5.70 8.29 -2.75
C LYS A 76 -5.48 7.45 -4.00
N PHE A 77 -6.56 6.87 -4.52
CA PHE A 77 -6.55 6.22 -5.82
C PHE A 77 -6.50 7.27 -6.93
N LEU A 78 -5.54 7.12 -7.84
CA LEU A 78 -5.37 7.94 -9.05
C LEU A 78 -6.26 7.43 -10.19
N THR A 79 -6.69 6.17 -10.11
CA THR A 79 -7.59 5.51 -11.05
C THR A 79 -8.75 4.87 -10.30
N ARG A 80 -9.98 5.03 -10.81
CA ARG A 80 -11.17 4.44 -10.17
C ARG A 80 -11.31 2.95 -10.44
N LEU A 81 -10.98 2.55 -11.65
CA LEU A 81 -11.13 1.18 -12.15
C LEU A 81 -9.75 0.53 -12.25
N VAL A 82 -9.71 -0.78 -12.07
CA VAL A 82 -8.49 -1.57 -12.26
C VAL A 82 -7.92 -1.36 -13.67
N THR A 83 -6.62 -1.08 -13.71
CA THR A 83 -5.84 -0.91 -14.93
C THR A 83 -4.73 -1.97 -14.98
N ASN A 84 -4.44 -2.49 -16.17
CA ASN A 84 -3.34 -3.42 -16.41
C ASN A 84 -2.06 -2.71 -16.90
N ARG A 85 -2.04 -1.38 -16.90
CA ARG A 85 -0.85 -0.58 -17.22
C ARG A 85 0.14 -0.67 -16.05
N LEU A 86 1.18 -1.48 -16.23
CA LEU A 86 2.18 -1.75 -15.20
C LEU A 86 3.05 -0.53 -14.87
N ASP A 87 3.16 0.45 -15.77
CA ASP A 87 3.97 1.67 -15.65
C ASP A 87 3.18 2.87 -15.10
N ALA A 88 1.91 2.67 -14.73
CA ALA A 88 1.04 3.74 -14.27
C ALA A 88 0.83 3.64 -12.76
N ALA A 89 1.25 4.68 -12.03
CA ALA A 89 0.89 4.83 -10.63
C ALA A 89 -0.65 4.89 -10.49
N VAL A 90 -1.20 4.05 -9.62
CA VAL A 90 -2.64 3.99 -9.32
C VAL A 90 -2.97 4.47 -7.91
N VAL A 91 -1.97 4.62 -7.04
CA VAL A 91 -2.12 5.21 -5.70
C VAL A 91 -1.03 6.24 -5.48
N SER A 92 -1.38 7.40 -4.90
CA SER A 92 -0.43 8.32 -4.27
C SER A 92 -0.71 8.36 -2.78
N ALA A 93 0.29 8.08 -1.96
CA ALA A 93 0.13 8.01 -0.50
C ALA A 93 1.28 8.67 0.25
N VAL A 94 0.99 9.18 1.44
CA VAL A 94 2.03 9.49 2.42
C VAL A 94 2.29 8.24 3.23
N VAL A 95 3.52 7.73 3.16
CA VAL A 95 3.97 6.62 4.01
C VAL A 95 4.69 7.23 5.20
N THR A 96 4.26 6.88 6.40
CA THR A 96 4.93 7.25 7.65
C THR A 96 5.35 5.99 8.38
N VAL A 97 6.60 5.95 8.85
CA VAL A 97 7.09 4.87 9.71
C VAL A 97 7.61 5.48 11.00
N ARG A 98 7.14 4.95 12.13
CA ARG A 98 7.56 5.36 13.46
C ARG A 98 8.10 4.18 14.26
N THR A 99 9.09 4.43 15.11
CA THR A 99 9.55 3.45 16.11
C THR A 99 8.44 3.16 17.13
N GLY A 100 8.63 2.12 17.95
CA GLY A 100 7.74 1.86 19.09
C GLY A 100 7.71 2.99 20.14
N SER A 101 8.72 3.88 20.16
CA SER A 101 8.74 5.09 20.99
C SER A 101 8.04 6.30 20.36
N GLY A 102 7.59 6.18 19.10
CA GLY A 102 6.91 7.24 18.35
C GLY A 102 7.84 8.16 17.52
N GLU A 103 9.14 7.92 17.52
CA GLU A 103 10.10 8.65 16.68
C GLU A 103 9.83 8.38 15.20
N THR A 104 9.78 9.43 14.36
CA THR A 104 9.53 9.27 12.92
C THR A 104 10.84 8.94 12.19
N LEU A 105 10.92 7.73 11.63
CA LEU A 105 12.09 7.27 10.86
C LEU A 105 11.97 7.60 9.37
N TYR A 106 10.74 7.65 8.87
CA TYR A 106 10.46 7.94 7.47
C TYR A 106 9.10 8.63 7.35
N ARG A 107 9.05 9.66 6.51
CA ARG A 107 7.80 10.30 6.11
C ARG A 107 7.96 10.95 4.74
N ALA A 108 7.39 10.33 3.71
CA ALA A 108 7.41 10.86 2.36
C ALA A 108 6.10 10.59 1.61
N ARG A 109 5.91 11.29 0.50
CA ARG A 109 4.85 10.99 -0.46
C ARG A 109 5.41 10.08 -1.53
N ASP A 110 4.75 8.95 -1.72
CA ASP A 110 5.12 7.88 -2.64
C ASP A 110 3.99 7.63 -3.65
N SER A 111 4.37 7.11 -4.81
CA SER A 111 3.47 6.67 -5.87
C SER A 111 3.62 5.16 -6.08
N PHE A 112 2.50 4.46 -6.25
CA PHE A 112 2.47 3.01 -6.31
C PHE A 112 1.79 2.51 -7.58
N GLU A 113 2.45 1.57 -8.24
CA GLU A 113 1.95 0.79 -9.37
C GLU A 113 1.21 -0.43 -8.85
N TRP A 114 0.14 -0.85 -9.52
CA TRP A 114 -0.59 -2.06 -9.16
C TRP A 114 -0.16 -3.24 -10.02
N HIS A 115 0.14 -4.34 -9.34
CA HIS A 115 0.50 -5.62 -9.94
C HIS A 115 -0.57 -6.66 -9.56
N PRO A 116 -1.16 -7.38 -10.53
CA PRO A 116 -2.12 -8.43 -10.22
C PRO A 116 -1.48 -9.54 -9.40
N ALA A 117 -2.25 -10.15 -8.50
CA ALA A 117 -1.87 -11.42 -7.88
C ALA A 117 -1.72 -12.49 -8.98
N LYS A 118 -0.72 -13.37 -8.83
CA LYS A 118 -0.50 -14.49 -9.77
C LYS A 118 -1.51 -15.61 -9.57
#